data_AF-A0A4E9F7V0-F1
#
_entry.id   AF-A0A4E9F7V0-F1
#
_cell.length_a   1.000
_cell.length_b   1.000
_cell.length_c   1.000
_cell.angle_alpha   90.00
_cell.angle_beta   90.00
_cell.angle_gamma   90.00
#
_symmetry.space_group_name_H-M   'P 1'
#
loop_
_entity.id
_entity.type
_entity.pdbx_description
1 polymer ?
#
loop_
_entity_poly.entity_id
_entity_poly.type
_entity_poly.pdbx_seq_one_letter_code
_entity_poly.pdbx_strand_id
1 'polypeptide(L)'
;RLKLNDGELMEGDRVVWFDALGIPRRGTARWIGYLRGHTNVYVGVDFDEAIGGGTGYFECVELFRSAPNHAGLLPISVCMKEADMNDEENNT
;
A
#
# COMPACT_ATOMS: atom_id res chain seq x y z
N ARG A 1 -26.79 -10.31 -3.05
CA ARG A 1 -25.85 -9.63 -2.13
C ARG A 1 -24.99 -8.74 -3.02
N LEU A 2 -25.23 -7.42 -2.99
CA LEU A 2 -24.52 -6.46 -3.85
C LEU A 2 -23.01 -6.61 -3.60
N LYS A 3 -22.25 -7.02 -4.62
CA LYS A 3 -20.80 -6.85 -4.62
C LYS A 3 -20.58 -5.37 -4.87
N LEU A 4 -20.27 -4.62 -3.81
CA LEU A 4 -19.70 -3.28 -3.96
C LEU A 4 -18.35 -3.47 -4.63
N ASN A 5 -18.25 -3.17 -5.92
CA ASN A 5 -16.98 -2.87 -6.53
C ASN A 5 -16.55 -1.50 -6.00
N ASP A 6 -16.02 -1.46 -4.78
CA ASP A 6 -15.43 -0.27 -4.18
C ASP A 6 -14.03 -0.07 -4.78
N GLY A 7 -13.98 0.24 -6.08
CA GLY A 7 -12.76 0.24 -6.91
C GLY A 7 -11.67 1.26 -6.54
N GLU A 8 -11.82 1.96 -5.41
CA GLU A 8 -10.83 2.91 -4.89
C GLU A 8 -10.15 2.32 -3.65
N LEU A 9 -8.82 2.41 -3.60
CA LEU A 9 -8.02 1.93 -2.46
C LEU A 9 -8.31 2.75 -1.20
N MET A 10 -8.57 2.08 -0.09
CA MET A 10 -8.88 2.72 1.21
C MET A 10 -7.90 2.28 2.30
N GLU A 11 -7.80 3.08 3.36
CA GLU A 11 -7.10 2.65 4.58
C GLU A 11 -7.74 1.38 5.15
N GLY A 12 -6.90 0.42 5.56
CA GLY A 12 -7.31 -0.92 5.98
C GLY A 12 -7.31 -1.96 4.86
N ASP A 13 -7.30 -1.55 3.59
CA ASP A 13 -7.22 -2.50 2.47
C ASP A 13 -5.87 -3.22 2.47
N ARG A 14 -5.92 -4.47 2.01
CA ARG A 14 -4.73 -5.25 1.68
C ARG A 14 -4.19 -4.82 0.34
N VAL A 15 -2.88 -4.56 0.29
CA VAL A 15 -2.18 -4.02 -0.87
C VAL A 15 -1.10 -4.98 -1.33
N VAL A 16 -0.98 -5.12 -2.64
CA VAL A 16 0.17 -5.71 -3.32
C VAL A 16 0.91 -4.60 -4.06
N TRP A 17 2.23 -4.56 -3.88
CA TRP A 17 3.17 -3.74 -4.64
C TRP A 17 4.26 -4.64 -5.20
N PHE A 18 4.66 -4.44 -6.45
CA PHE A 18 5.77 -5.20 -7.05
C PHE A 18 7.07 -4.43 -6.88
N ASP A 19 8.06 -5.07 -6.25
CA ASP A 19 9.38 -4.45 -6.09
C ASP A 19 10.15 -4.36 -7.41
N ALA A 20 11.37 -3.82 -7.36
CA ALA A 20 12.20 -3.64 -8.55
C ALA A 20 12.56 -4.97 -9.27
N LEU A 21 12.41 -6.12 -8.60
CA LEU A 21 12.63 -7.45 -9.18
C LEU A 21 11.32 -8.10 -9.65
N GLY A 22 10.19 -7.40 -9.54
CA GLY A 22 8.87 -7.91 -9.87
C GLY A 22 8.32 -8.89 -8.82
N ILE A 23 8.87 -8.90 -7.60
CA ILE A 23 8.38 -9.78 -6.53
C ILE A 23 7.18 -9.09 -5.85
N PRO A 24 6.02 -9.76 -5.71
CA PRO A 24 4.85 -9.19 -5.06
C PRO A 24 5.09 -9.07 -3.55
N ARG A 25 5.02 -7.84 -3.05
CA ARG A 25 5.14 -7.46 -1.66
C ARG A 25 3.79 -7.07 -1.11
N ARG A 26 3.44 -7.65 0.03
CA ARG A 26 2.13 -7.55 0.64
C ARG A 26 2.17 -6.68 1.88
N GLY A 27 1.09 -5.95 2.11
CA GLY A 27 0.94 -5.10 3.28
C GLY A 27 -0.47 -4.57 3.43
N THR A 28 -0.64 -3.67 4.39
CA THR A 28 -1.92 -3.04 4.69
C THR A 28 -1.79 -1.53 4.46
N ALA A 29 -2.75 -0.92 3.75
CA ALA A 29 -2.83 0.54 3.66
C ALA A 29 -3.16 1.12 5.04
N ARG A 30 -2.36 2.07 5.51
CA ARG A 30 -2.49 2.72 6.84
C ARG A 30 -2.67 4.22 6.76
N TRP A 31 -2.38 4.82 5.61
CA TRP A 31 -2.52 6.24 5.37
C TRP A 31 -2.69 6.47 3.87
N ILE A 32 -3.57 7.38 3.47
CA ILE A 32 -3.69 7.81 2.07
C ILE A 32 -3.75 9.34 2.03
N GLY A 33 -2.87 9.97 1.23
CA GLY A 33 -2.88 11.41 1.11
C GLY A 33 -1.73 12.01 0.31
N TYR A 34 -1.61 13.33 0.40
CA TYR A 34 -0.54 14.08 -0.24
C TYR A 34 0.63 14.27 0.73
N LEU A 35 1.83 13.88 0.31
CA LEU A 35 3.06 14.23 1.02
C LEU A 35 3.39 15.72 0.78
N ARG A 36 3.99 16.37 1.76
CA ARG A 36 4.44 17.76 1.61
C ARG A 36 5.39 17.87 0.42
N GLY A 37 5.16 18.86 -0.45
CA GLY A 37 5.97 19.07 -1.65
C GLY A 37 5.71 18.10 -2.80
N HIS A 38 4.74 17.20 -2.68
CA HIS A 38 4.37 16.23 -3.72
C HIS A 38 2.98 16.52 -4.28
N THR A 39 2.78 16.25 -5.57
CA THR A 39 1.50 16.47 -6.28
C THR A 39 0.69 15.19 -6.47
N ASN A 40 1.29 14.03 -6.22
CA ASN A 40 0.63 12.73 -6.35
C ASN A 40 0.06 12.29 -4.99
N VAL A 41 -0.97 11.44 -5.04
CA VAL A 41 -1.46 10.72 -3.87
C VAL A 41 -0.52 9.56 -3.56
N TYR A 42 -0.20 9.41 -2.27
CA TYR A 42 0.63 8.35 -1.73
C TYR A 42 -0.18 7.49 -0.78
N VAL A 43 0.28 6.25 -0.63
CA VAL A 43 -0.23 5.25 0.30
C VAL A 43 0.90 4.92 1.27
N GLY A 44 0.63 5.13 2.55
CA GLY A 44 1.41 4.57 3.64
C GLY A 44 1.06 3.10 3.81
N VAL A 45 2.01 2.21 3.54
CA VAL A 45 1.83 0.76 3.65
C VAL A 45 2.60 0.24 4.84
N ASP A 46 1.95 -0.55 5.69
CA ASP A 46 2.63 -1.40 6.67
C ASP A 46 2.81 -2.77 6.02
N PHE A 47 4.03 -3.03 5.52
CA PHE A 47 4.37 -4.29 4.85
C PHE A 47 4.37 -5.45 5.85
N ASP A 48 4.03 -6.64 5.40
CA ASP A 48 4.08 -7.84 6.24
C ASP A 48 5.55 -8.24 6.53
N GLU A 49 6.43 -8.00 5.57
CA GLU A 49 7.88 -8.26 5.66
C GLU A 49 8.64 -6.97 5.99
N ALA A 50 9.83 -7.10 6.60
CA ALA A 50 10.72 -5.98 6.93
C ALA A 50 11.50 -5.48 5.69
N ILE A 51 10.76 -4.98 4.70
CA ILE A 51 11.25 -4.54 3.38
C ILE A 51 11.03 -3.04 3.12
N GLY A 52 10.35 -2.34 4.02
CA GLY A 52 10.12 -0.92 3.96
C GLY A 52 11.28 -0.09 4.54
N GLY A 53 11.08 1.22 4.60
CA GLY A 53 11.97 2.17 5.24
C GLY A 53 11.28 2.81 6.45
N GLY A 54 11.78 2.52 7.66
CA GLY A 54 11.35 3.23 8.88
C GLY A 54 10.04 2.71 9.49
N THR A 55 9.31 3.62 10.14
CA THR A 55 8.19 3.31 11.07
C THR A 55 6.89 4.07 10.77
N GLY A 56 6.80 4.73 9.60
CA GLY A 56 5.62 5.50 9.16
C GLY A 56 5.75 7.02 9.26
N TYR A 57 6.97 7.52 9.42
CA TYR A 57 7.28 8.96 9.47
C TYR A 57 7.73 9.50 8.11
N PHE A 58 7.31 10.72 7.80
CA PHE A 58 7.82 11.51 6.69
C PHE A 58 8.10 12.95 7.18
N GLU A 59 9.34 13.44 7.00
CA GLU A 59 9.75 14.79 7.42
C GLU A 59 9.31 15.16 8.86
N CYS A 60 9.55 14.25 9.82
CA CYS A 60 9.18 14.39 11.24
C CYS A 60 7.66 14.41 11.54
N VAL A 61 6.81 14.13 10.56
CA VAL A 61 5.36 13.93 10.76
C VAL A 61 5.06 12.42 10.82
N GLU A 62 4.38 11.98 11.87
CA GLU A 62 3.86 10.61 11.97
C GLU A 62 2.60 10.52 11.09
N LEU A 63 2.70 9.84 9.95
CA LEU A 63 1.56 9.61 9.05
C LEU A 63 0.77 8.38 9.48
N PHE A 64 1.48 7.33 9.90
CA PHE A 64 0.96 6.10 10.45
C PHE A 64 2.04 5.43 11.33
N ARG A 65 1.70 4.29 11.96
CA ARG A 65 2.64 3.48 12.73
C ARG A 65 2.81 2.09 12.11
N SER A 66 4.06 1.65 12.04
CA SER A 66 4.46 0.29 11.67
C SER A 66 5.60 -0.21 12.55
N ALA A 67 5.93 -1.49 12.45
CA ALA A 67 7.19 -2.01 12.97
C ALA A 67 8.40 -1.41 12.22
N PRO A 68 9.60 -1.38 12.83
CA PRO A 68 10.81 -0.89 12.16
C PRO A 68 11.11 -1.64 10.86
N ASN A 69 11.31 -0.90 9.77
CA ASN A 69 11.54 -1.40 8.41
C ASN A 69 10.31 -2.04 7.75
N HIS A 70 9.10 -1.78 8.24
CA HIS A 70 7.87 -2.22 7.59
C HIS A 70 7.14 -1.08 6.86
N ALA A 71 7.47 0.19 7.12
CA ALA A 71 6.79 1.31 6.48
C ALA A 71 7.23 1.50 5.02
N GLY A 72 6.26 1.51 4.10
CA GLY A 72 6.41 1.99 2.74
C GLY A 72 5.61 3.27 2.51
N LEU A 73 6.14 4.19 1.71
CA LEU A 73 5.38 5.30 1.12
C LEU A 73 5.42 5.14 -0.40
N LEU A 74 4.30 4.71 -0.97
CA LEU A 74 4.20 4.36 -2.39
C LEU A 74 3.24 5.31 -3.10
N PRO A 75 3.52 5.74 -4.34
CA PRO A 75 2.49 6.37 -5.17
C PRO A 75 1.27 5.44 -5.30
N ILE A 76 0.05 5.98 -5.17
CA ILE A 76 -1.17 5.14 -5.23
C ILE A 76 -1.27 4.34 -6.55
N SER A 77 -0.69 4.86 -7.63
CA SER A 77 -0.67 4.23 -8.96
C SER A 77 0.12 2.93 -9.04
N VAL A 78 0.96 2.61 -8.04
CA VAL A 78 1.71 1.34 -8.00
C VAL A 78 1.18 0.36 -6.96
N CYS A 79 0.06 0.70 -6.30
CA CYS A 79 -0.62 -0.14 -5.34
C CYS A 79 -1.81 -0.84 -6.00
N MET A 80 -1.89 -2.16 -5.85
CA MET A 80 -3.02 -2.98 -6.27
C MET A 80 -3.74 -3.51 -5.02
N LYS A 81 -5.08 -3.60 -5.02
CA LYS A 81 -5.76 -4.33 -3.94
C LYS A 81 -5.42 -5.81 -4.06
N GLU A 82 -5.08 -6.45 -2.95
CA GLU A 82 -4.74 -7.88 -2.95
C GLU A 82 -5.90 -8.75 -3.48
N ALA A 83 -7.14 -8.33 -3.27
CA ALA A 83 -8.32 -9.00 -3.81
C ALA A 83 -8.35 -9.03 -5.34
N ASP A 84 -7.84 -8.00 -6.00
CA ASP A 84 -7.85 -7.88 -7.46
C ASP A 84 -6.81 -8.81 -8.12
N MET A 85 -5.76 -9.20 -7.39
CA MET A 85 -4.73 -10.13 -7.88
C MET A 85 -5.27 -11.57 -8.02
N ASN A 86 -6.20 -11.99 -7.15
CA ASN A 86 -6.71 -13.37 -7.12
C ASN A 86 -7.77 -13.66 -8.19
N ASP A 87 -8.34 -12.63 -8.82
CA ASP A 87 -9.33 -12.79 -9.87
C ASP A 87 -8.69 -13.21 -11.22
N GLU A 88 -7.36 -13.09 -11.38
CA GLU A 88 -6.65 -13.50 -12.60
C GLU A 88 -6.37 -15.02 -12.68
N GLU A 89 -6.14 -15.70 -11.55
CA GLU A 89 -5.79 -17.15 -11.55
C GLU A 89 -6.99 -18.07 -11.79
N ASN A 90 -8.23 -17.64 -11.53
CA ASN A 90 -9.42 -18.48 -11.68
C ASN A 90 -10.05 -18.46 -13.08
N ASN A 91 -9.42 -17.82 -14.05
CA ASN A 91 -9.95 -17.66 -15.41
C ASN A 91 -9.06 -18.31 -16.50
N THR A 92 -8.17 -19.23 -16.10
CA THR A 92 -7.32 -20.05 -17.00
C THR A 92 -7.52 -21.53 -16.71
#